data_AF-B0NJS9-F1
#
_entry.id   AF-B0NJS9-F1
#
_cell.length_a   1.000
_cell.length_b   1.000
_cell.length_c   1.000
_cell.angle_alpha   90.00
_cell.angle_beta   90.00
_cell.angle_gamma   90.00
#
_symmetry.space_group_name_H-M   'P 1'
#
loop_
_entity.id
_entity.type
_entity.pdbx_description
1 polymer ?
#
loop_
_entity_poly.entity_id
_entity_poly.type
_entity_poly.pdbx_seq_one_letter_code
_entity_poly.pdbx_strand_id
1 'polypeptide(L)'
;MKKLYFGSNLKMYKGMEDTSAYLRELVERTKDISRDKIELFIIPSYTSLDAAVKCGDRNYVRIGAQNMCWEDEGQFTGEISPCMIEEMGINLVMIGHSERRHVFGETDVEENRKVRLALKHGFKTLLCIGETAEEKKYGISSEVLRTQLKIGFYGVDASDALNIWVAYEPVWSIGVNGTPATAQYAEKMHEVIKETLREIFGETGESIPVLYGGSVNPQNANQLIIQPSVDGLFVGRSAWQAQAFEKLIRNAKYVYENQ
;
A
#
# COMPACT_ATOMS: atom_id res chain seq x y z
N MET A 1 -11.74 4.02 -18.44
CA MET A 1 -10.49 3.49 -17.85
C MET A 1 -10.52 3.72 -16.36
N LYS A 2 -10.10 2.74 -15.54
CA LYS A 2 -10.05 2.91 -14.07
C LYS A 2 -8.88 3.82 -13.69
N LYS A 3 -8.97 4.46 -12.52
CA LYS A 3 -7.85 5.21 -11.91
C LYS A 3 -6.77 4.21 -11.49
N LEU A 4 -5.51 4.45 -11.86
CA LEU A 4 -4.39 3.59 -11.47
C LEU A 4 -3.73 4.10 -10.19
N TYR A 5 -3.28 3.20 -9.32
CA TYR A 5 -2.60 3.56 -8.09
C TYR A 5 -1.11 3.27 -8.20
N PHE A 6 -0.28 4.24 -7.83
CA PHE A 6 1.17 4.06 -7.71
C PHE A 6 1.61 4.57 -6.36
N GLY A 7 2.31 3.74 -5.60
CA GLY A 7 2.92 4.24 -4.38
C GLY A 7 4.18 3.53 -3.98
N SER A 8 4.85 4.09 -2.99
CA SER A 8 6.09 3.52 -2.46
C SER A 8 6.17 3.69 -0.95
N ASN A 9 6.47 2.59 -0.27
CA ASN A 9 7.01 2.61 1.09
C ASN A 9 8.52 2.84 1.02
N LEU A 10 8.99 3.97 1.54
CA LEU A 10 10.41 4.30 1.59
C LEU A 10 11.15 3.51 2.68
N LYS A 11 10.42 2.77 3.53
CA LYS A 11 10.95 1.99 4.65
C LYS A 11 11.94 2.82 5.48
N MET A 12 12.93 2.16 6.09
CA MET A 12 13.92 2.79 6.95
C MET A 12 15.18 3.21 6.16
N TYR A 13 15.04 4.06 5.12
CA TYR A 13 16.15 4.42 4.22
C TYR A 13 16.46 5.91 4.04
N LYS A 14 15.55 6.83 4.36
CA LYS A 14 15.75 8.26 4.07
C LYS A 14 15.52 9.14 5.30
N GLY A 15 16.49 10.02 5.57
CA GLY A 15 16.35 11.11 6.54
C GLY A 15 15.53 12.27 5.99
N MET A 16 15.38 13.34 6.79
CA MET A 16 14.52 14.49 6.45
C MET A 16 14.92 15.17 5.13
N GLU A 17 16.22 15.42 4.93
CA GLU A 17 16.74 16.09 3.72
C GLU A 17 16.55 15.22 2.47
N ASP A 18 16.94 13.95 2.54
CA ASP A 18 16.79 12.99 1.44
C ASP A 18 15.32 12.78 1.04
N THR A 19 14.42 12.67 2.03
CA THR A 19 12.98 12.57 1.78
C THR A 19 12.46 13.83 1.10
N SER A 20 12.89 15.01 1.54
CA SER A 20 12.48 16.28 0.94
C SER A 20 12.97 16.45 -0.50
N ALA A 21 14.23 16.10 -0.76
CA ALA A 21 14.81 16.12 -2.09
C ALA A 21 14.08 15.14 -3.04
N TYR A 22 13.85 13.92 -2.56
CA TYR A 22 13.12 12.88 -3.29
C TYR A 22 11.70 13.33 -3.67
N LEU A 23 10.93 13.90 -2.74
CA LEU A 23 9.55 14.32 -3.00
C LEU A 23 9.47 15.49 -3.97
N ARG A 24 10.33 16.50 -3.83
CA ARG A 24 10.38 17.63 -4.77
C ARG A 24 10.69 17.17 -6.18
N GLU A 25 11.69 16.29 -6.33
CA GLU A 25 12.05 15.74 -7.62
C GLU A 25 10.91 14.90 -8.22
N LEU A 26 10.27 14.03 -7.41
CA LEU A 26 9.18 13.19 -7.88
C LEU A 26 7.97 14.02 -8.34
N VAL A 27 7.60 15.05 -7.57
CA VAL A 27 6.52 15.98 -7.95
C VAL A 27 6.86 16.69 -9.25
N GLU A 28 8.06 17.28 -9.36
CA GLU A 28 8.47 17.99 -10.58
C GLU A 28 8.42 17.09 -11.81
N ARG A 29 8.84 15.83 -11.67
CA ARG A 29 8.86 14.85 -12.76
C ARG A 29 7.48 14.30 -13.14
N THR A 30 6.48 14.43 -12.28
CA THR A 30 5.16 13.79 -12.48
C THR A 30 3.98 14.74 -12.43
N LYS A 31 4.20 16.04 -12.22
CA LYS A 31 3.13 17.05 -12.12
C LYS A 31 2.29 17.21 -13.39
N ASP A 32 2.84 16.83 -14.55
CA ASP A 32 2.14 16.80 -15.83
C ASP A 32 1.17 15.60 -15.96
N ILE A 33 1.29 14.59 -15.10
CA ILE A 33 0.40 13.43 -15.10
C ILE A 33 -0.87 13.75 -14.30
N SER A 34 -2.03 13.76 -14.96
CA SER A 34 -3.32 14.02 -14.30
C SER A 34 -3.58 13.10 -13.10
N ARG A 35 -3.94 13.71 -11.96
CA ARG A 35 -4.32 13.00 -10.73
C ARG A 35 -5.76 12.47 -10.72
N ASP A 36 -6.52 12.72 -11.78
CA ASP A 36 -7.77 12.01 -12.06
C ASP A 36 -7.49 10.63 -12.65
N LYS A 37 -6.38 10.50 -13.39
CA LYS A 37 -5.94 9.23 -14.00
C LYS A 37 -5.14 8.36 -13.05
N ILE A 38 -4.32 8.96 -12.18
CA ILE A 38 -3.49 8.23 -11.21
C ILE A 38 -3.64 8.75 -9.79
N GLU A 39 -3.56 7.87 -8.81
CA GLU A 39 -3.28 8.21 -7.42
C GLU A 39 -1.80 7.95 -7.15
N LEU A 40 -1.06 8.97 -6.73
CA LEU A 40 0.35 8.85 -6.36
C LEU A 40 0.51 9.05 -4.85
N PHE A 41 1.14 8.10 -4.16
CA PHE A 41 1.37 8.20 -2.72
C PHE A 41 2.76 7.73 -2.28
N ILE A 42 3.32 8.36 -1.25
CA ILE A 42 4.64 8.05 -0.69
C ILE A 42 4.53 7.93 0.83
N ILE A 43 5.18 6.90 1.38
CA ILE A 43 5.12 6.57 2.81
C ILE A 43 6.55 6.62 3.40
N PRO A 44 7.01 7.78 3.90
CA PRO A 44 8.32 7.96 4.53
C PRO A 44 8.35 7.48 5.99
N SER A 45 9.54 7.37 6.57
CA SER A 45 9.73 7.14 8.01
C SER A 45 9.16 8.27 8.86
N TYR A 46 8.72 7.98 10.08
CA TYR A 46 8.20 8.99 11.02
C TYR A 46 9.16 10.16 11.26
N THR A 47 10.46 9.88 11.40
CA THR A 47 11.50 10.90 11.58
C THR A 47 11.59 11.89 10.42
N SER A 48 11.04 11.55 9.26
CA SER A 48 11.07 12.36 8.04
C SER A 48 9.68 12.86 7.64
N LEU A 49 8.64 12.55 8.43
CA LEU A 49 7.24 12.74 8.07
C LEU A 49 6.85 14.22 8.09
N ASP A 50 7.34 15.00 9.06
CA ASP A 50 7.09 16.45 9.14
C ASP A 50 7.72 17.18 7.94
N ALA A 51 8.96 16.83 7.61
CA ALA A 51 9.65 17.34 6.43
C ALA A 51 8.89 16.97 5.14
N ALA A 52 8.39 15.72 5.03
CA ALA A 52 7.61 15.26 3.90
C ALA A 52 6.31 16.04 3.70
N VAL A 53 5.56 16.29 4.77
CA VAL A 53 4.32 17.07 4.72
C VAL A 53 4.59 18.53 4.33
N LYS A 54 5.64 19.15 4.89
CA LYS A 54 5.98 20.56 4.60
C LYS A 54 6.48 20.78 3.17
N CYS A 55 7.17 19.80 2.58
CA CYS A 55 7.74 19.95 1.24
C CYS A 55 6.90 19.34 0.11
N GLY A 56 6.07 18.35 0.42
CA GLY A 56 5.24 17.65 -0.56
C GLY A 56 4.05 18.49 -0.96
N ASP A 57 3.90 18.78 -2.26
CA ASP A 57 2.68 19.39 -2.76
C ASP A 57 1.57 18.34 -2.76
N ARG A 58 0.63 18.51 -1.82
CA ARG A 58 -0.48 17.59 -1.56
C ARG A 58 -1.46 17.47 -2.73
N ASN A 59 -1.42 18.39 -3.70
CA ASN A 59 -2.19 18.27 -4.94
C ASN A 59 -1.61 17.20 -5.88
N TYR A 60 -0.31 16.91 -5.75
CA TYR A 60 0.41 15.99 -6.63
C TYR A 60 0.81 14.68 -5.97
N VAL A 61 0.94 14.63 -4.64
CA VAL A 61 1.33 13.39 -3.95
C VAL A 61 0.66 13.30 -2.58
N ARG A 62 0.07 12.15 -2.29
CA ARG A 62 -0.42 11.82 -0.95
C ARG A 62 0.75 11.32 -0.09
N ILE A 63 0.86 11.87 1.11
CA ILE A 63 1.81 11.37 2.11
C ILE A 63 1.06 10.44 3.06
N GLY A 64 1.67 9.30 3.40
CA GLY A 64 1.13 8.34 4.36
C GLY A 64 2.11 7.99 5.48
N ALA A 65 1.61 7.36 6.54
CA ALA A 65 2.41 6.82 7.64
C ALA A 65 2.65 5.31 7.49
N GLN A 66 3.80 4.83 7.95
CA GLN A 66 4.21 3.42 7.77
C GLN A 66 3.50 2.44 8.70
N ASN A 67 2.95 2.91 9.82
CA ASN A 67 2.20 2.15 10.82
C ASN A 67 1.42 3.14 11.71
N MET A 68 0.66 2.62 12.68
CA MET A 68 0.16 3.36 13.85
C MET A 68 -0.16 2.39 14.99
N CYS A 69 -0.27 2.90 16.21
CA CYS A 69 -0.79 2.17 17.36
C CYS A 69 -2.30 1.91 17.22
N TRP A 70 -2.83 0.95 17.98
CA TRP A 70 -4.27 0.65 18.04
C TRP A 70 -5.00 1.36 19.19
N GLU A 71 -4.38 2.38 19.79
CA GLU A 71 -4.98 3.23 20.83
C GLU A 71 -4.75 4.71 20.50
N ASP A 72 -5.69 5.57 20.90
CA ASP A 72 -5.64 7.03 20.70
C ASP A 72 -4.47 7.66 21.50
N GLU A 73 -4.22 7.12 22.69
CA GLU A 73 -3.14 7.47 23.60
C GLU A 73 -2.93 6.34 24.64
N GLY A 74 -1.80 6.33 25.34
CA GLY A 74 -1.57 5.39 26.43
C GLY A 74 -0.09 5.15 26.75
N GLN A 75 0.16 4.15 27.60
CA GLN A 75 1.51 3.77 28.04
C GLN A 75 2.20 2.86 27.00
N PHE A 76 2.41 3.39 25.79
CA PHE A 76 3.00 2.69 24.64
C PHE A 76 4.29 3.38 24.19
N THR A 77 5.32 3.37 25.05
CA THR A 77 6.60 4.07 24.77
C THR A 77 7.19 3.62 23.43
N GLY A 78 7.36 4.57 22.51
CA GLY A 78 7.93 4.33 21.17
C GLY A 78 6.88 4.17 20.06
N GLU A 79 5.60 4.01 20.40
CA GLU A 79 4.51 3.95 19.43
C GLU A 79 4.04 5.33 18.98
N ILE A 80 3.35 5.36 17.83
CA ILE A 80 2.76 6.57 17.23
C ILE A 80 1.25 6.42 17.22
N SER A 81 0.52 7.34 17.85
CA SER A 81 -0.94 7.29 17.89
C SER A 81 -1.58 7.90 16.64
N PRO A 82 -2.83 7.55 16.30
CA PRO A 82 -3.55 8.18 15.18
C PRO A 82 -3.64 9.70 15.36
N CYS A 83 -3.93 10.20 16.56
CA CYS A 83 -4.02 11.63 16.84
C CYS A 83 -2.73 12.40 16.46
N MET A 84 -1.55 11.81 16.72
CA MET A 84 -0.26 12.39 16.35
C MET A 84 -0.10 12.49 14.82
N ILE A 85 -0.60 11.50 14.08
CA ILE A 85 -0.54 11.48 12.60
C ILE A 85 -1.56 12.48 12.02
N GLU A 86 -2.75 12.57 12.60
CA GLU A 86 -3.79 13.53 12.20
C GLU A 86 -3.32 14.98 12.33
N GLU A 87 -2.57 15.32 13.39
CA GLU A 87 -2.02 16.66 13.61
C GLU A 87 -1.12 17.11 12.44
N MET A 88 -0.45 16.15 11.79
CA MET A 88 0.37 16.39 10.60
C MET A 88 -0.47 16.54 9.31
N GLY A 89 -1.79 16.44 9.41
CA GLY A 89 -2.72 16.49 8.29
C GLY A 89 -2.63 15.29 7.36
N ILE A 90 -2.02 14.18 7.78
CA ILE A 90 -1.91 12.95 7.00
C ILE A 90 -3.22 12.18 7.05
N ASN A 91 -3.58 11.50 5.96
CA ASN A 91 -4.84 10.77 5.85
C ASN A 91 -4.69 9.38 5.20
N LEU A 92 -3.48 8.83 5.18
CA LEU A 92 -3.20 7.47 4.72
C LEU A 92 -2.30 6.77 5.74
N VAL A 93 -2.67 5.58 6.17
CA VAL A 93 -1.85 4.76 7.05
C VAL A 93 -1.72 3.35 6.47
N MET A 94 -0.49 2.87 6.34
CA MET A 94 -0.20 1.48 6.00
C MET A 94 -0.27 0.61 7.26
N ILE A 95 -0.90 -0.55 7.14
CA ILE A 95 -1.20 -1.45 8.27
C ILE A 95 -0.88 -2.89 7.83
N GLY A 96 -0.32 -3.72 8.71
CA GLY A 96 -0.06 -5.13 8.41
C GLY A 96 1.01 -5.42 7.36
N HIS A 97 1.97 -4.51 7.14
CA HIS A 97 3.07 -4.79 6.22
C HIS A 97 3.85 -6.04 6.66
N SER A 98 4.29 -6.86 5.72
CA SER A 98 4.95 -8.16 5.97
C SER A 98 6.09 -8.10 7.01
N GLU A 99 6.92 -7.05 6.99
CA GLU A 99 7.98 -6.85 7.99
C GLU A 99 7.41 -6.70 9.41
N ARG A 100 6.28 -6.00 9.58
CA ARG A 100 5.62 -5.85 10.87
C ARG A 100 5.08 -7.17 11.39
N ARG A 101 4.44 -7.94 10.52
CA ARG A 101 3.92 -9.28 10.86
C ARG A 101 5.00 -10.29 11.20
N HIS A 102 6.03 -10.41 10.36
CA HIS A 102 7.00 -11.51 10.46
C HIS A 102 8.28 -11.15 11.22
N VAL A 103 8.66 -9.87 11.30
CA VAL A 103 9.85 -9.44 12.07
C VAL A 103 9.43 -8.92 13.45
N PHE A 104 8.36 -8.14 13.52
CA PHE A 104 7.88 -7.54 14.76
C PHE A 104 6.74 -8.31 15.44
N GLY A 105 6.23 -9.37 14.80
CA GLY A 105 5.26 -10.30 15.40
C GLY A 105 3.83 -9.78 15.45
N GLU A 106 3.48 -8.75 14.66
CA GLU A 106 2.12 -8.20 14.66
C GLU A 106 1.11 -9.21 14.06
N THR A 107 -0.02 -9.36 14.74
CA THR A 107 -1.05 -10.36 14.46
C THR A 107 -2.23 -9.77 13.68
N ASP A 108 -3.00 -10.62 12.98
CA ASP A 108 -4.21 -10.16 12.27
C ASP A 108 -5.22 -9.43 13.18
N VAL A 109 -5.30 -9.82 14.45
CA VAL A 109 -6.17 -9.18 15.44
C VAL A 109 -5.69 -7.78 15.78
N GLU A 110 -4.37 -7.57 15.90
CA GLU A 110 -3.79 -6.24 16.12
C GLU A 110 -3.98 -5.36 14.88
N GLU A 111 -3.78 -5.90 13.67
CA GLU A 111 -4.03 -5.15 12.44
C GLU A 111 -5.51 -4.76 12.31
N ASN A 112 -6.45 -5.62 12.69
CA ASN A 112 -7.87 -5.24 12.73
C ASN A 112 -8.14 -4.06 13.66
N ARG A 113 -7.54 -4.05 14.86
CA ARG A 113 -7.70 -2.92 15.79
C ARG A 113 -7.17 -1.63 15.19
N LYS A 114 -5.99 -1.68 14.54
CA LYS A 114 -5.42 -0.53 13.82
C LYS A 114 -6.33 -0.07 12.67
N VAL A 115 -6.84 -0.99 11.85
CA VAL A 115 -7.76 -0.67 10.74
C VAL A 115 -8.99 0.06 11.26
N ARG A 116 -9.67 -0.51 12.27
CA ARG A 116 -10.89 0.08 12.83
C ARG A 116 -10.62 1.45 13.44
N LEU A 117 -9.51 1.60 14.16
CA LEU A 117 -9.16 2.88 14.76
C LEU A 117 -8.81 3.92 13.68
N ALA A 118 -8.04 3.54 12.67
CA ALA A 118 -7.71 4.40 11.55
C ALA A 118 -8.98 4.91 10.83
N LEU A 119 -9.94 4.02 10.56
CA LEU A 119 -11.21 4.40 9.92
C LEU A 119 -12.06 5.32 10.80
N LYS A 120 -12.11 5.09 12.12
CA LYS A 120 -12.78 5.98 13.09
C LYS A 120 -12.21 7.40 13.05
N HIS A 121 -10.91 7.53 12.82
CA HIS A 121 -10.18 8.79 12.64
C HIS A 121 -10.24 9.34 11.19
N GLY A 122 -10.99 8.69 10.29
CA GLY A 122 -11.16 9.15 8.91
C GLY A 122 -9.94 8.94 8.02
N PHE A 123 -8.97 8.14 8.45
CA PHE A 123 -7.84 7.75 7.61
C PHE A 123 -8.30 6.84 6.47
N LYS A 124 -7.60 6.94 5.33
CA LYS A 124 -7.53 5.81 4.40
C LYS A 124 -6.57 4.76 4.95
N THR A 125 -6.99 3.50 4.96
CA THR A 125 -6.15 2.38 5.38
C THR A 125 -5.59 1.68 4.15
N LEU A 126 -4.29 1.43 4.10
CA LEU A 126 -3.67 0.50 3.17
C LEU A 126 -3.31 -0.79 3.94
N LEU A 127 -4.22 -1.77 3.93
CA LEU A 127 -3.98 -3.06 4.59
C LEU A 127 -3.11 -3.94 3.69
N CYS A 128 -1.92 -4.29 4.19
CA CYS A 128 -1.03 -5.23 3.53
C CYS A 128 -1.35 -6.66 3.95
N ILE A 129 -1.39 -7.55 2.95
CA ILE A 129 -1.65 -8.98 3.10
C ILE A 129 -0.71 -9.77 2.19
N GLY A 130 -0.46 -11.03 2.52
CA GLY A 130 0.46 -11.86 1.77
C GLY A 130 0.74 -13.18 2.46
N GLU A 131 0.90 -14.23 1.66
CA GLU A 131 1.35 -15.53 2.11
C GLU A 131 2.88 -15.66 2.07
N THR A 132 3.41 -16.50 2.94
CA THR A 132 4.80 -16.93 3.00
C THR A 132 5.14 -17.95 1.92
N ALA A 133 6.44 -18.19 1.71
CA ALA A 133 6.91 -19.23 0.79
C ALA A 133 6.41 -20.63 1.20
N GLU A 134 6.28 -20.85 2.50
CA GLU A 134 5.85 -22.12 3.08
C GLU A 134 4.35 -22.34 2.88
N GLU A 135 3.52 -21.33 3.17
CA GLU A 135 2.08 -21.38 2.91
C GLU A 135 1.77 -21.57 1.41
N LYS A 136 2.53 -20.91 0.53
CA LYS A 136 2.46 -21.15 -0.91
C LYS A 136 2.81 -22.59 -1.26
N LYS A 137 3.87 -23.15 -0.67
CA LYS A 137 4.29 -24.54 -0.90
C LYS A 137 3.23 -25.54 -0.41
N TYR A 138 2.50 -25.22 0.66
CA TYR A 138 1.38 -26.00 1.15
C TYR A 138 0.11 -25.85 0.31
N GLY A 139 0.09 -24.91 -0.65
CA GLY A 139 -1.05 -24.68 -1.53
C GLY A 139 -2.21 -23.96 -0.83
N ILE A 140 -1.94 -23.23 0.26
CA ILE A 140 -2.95 -22.55 1.08
C ILE A 140 -2.94 -21.02 0.92
N SER A 141 -2.35 -20.49 -0.16
CA SER A 141 -2.25 -19.04 -0.39
C SER A 141 -3.62 -18.36 -0.32
N SER A 142 -4.63 -18.94 -0.95
CA SER A 142 -5.98 -18.37 -0.99
C SER A 142 -6.60 -18.29 0.41
N GLU A 143 -6.45 -19.33 1.22
CA GLU A 143 -6.95 -19.43 2.58
C GLU A 143 -6.28 -18.41 3.50
N VAL A 144 -4.96 -18.22 3.35
CA VAL A 144 -4.20 -17.22 4.10
C VAL A 144 -4.69 -15.82 3.78
N LEU A 145 -4.77 -15.46 2.49
CA LEU A 145 -5.24 -14.13 2.07
C LEU A 145 -6.68 -13.85 2.53
N ARG A 146 -7.56 -14.85 2.39
CA ARG A 146 -8.94 -14.77 2.86
C ARG A 146 -9.03 -14.56 4.37
N THR A 147 -8.20 -15.27 5.12
CA THR A 147 -8.14 -15.16 6.59
C THR A 147 -7.68 -13.76 7.01
N GLN A 148 -6.56 -13.29 6.45
CA GLN A 148 -6.02 -11.96 6.75
C GLN A 148 -7.02 -10.84 6.43
N LEU A 149 -7.76 -10.94 5.31
CA LEU A 149 -8.81 -9.98 4.95
C LEU A 149 -10.01 -10.05 5.90
N LYS A 150 -10.54 -11.25 6.16
CA LYS A 150 -11.73 -11.43 7.00
C LYS A 150 -11.49 -11.03 8.44
N ILE A 151 -10.30 -11.30 9.00
CA ILE A 151 -9.93 -10.84 10.33
C ILE A 151 -9.64 -9.34 10.28
N GLY A 152 -8.80 -8.87 9.35
CA GLY A 152 -8.40 -7.47 9.24
C GLY A 152 -9.58 -6.50 9.11
N PHE A 153 -10.65 -6.90 8.42
CA PHE A 153 -11.86 -6.10 8.25
C PHE A 153 -13.05 -6.54 9.13
N TYR A 154 -12.83 -7.42 10.12
CA TYR A 154 -13.90 -7.82 11.03
C TYR A 154 -14.48 -6.61 11.76
N GLY A 155 -15.80 -6.42 11.66
CA GLY A 155 -16.50 -5.30 12.30
C GLY A 155 -16.24 -3.93 11.66
N VAL A 156 -15.79 -3.89 10.41
CA VAL A 156 -15.76 -2.68 9.57
C VAL A 156 -17.05 -2.59 8.76
N ASP A 157 -17.71 -1.43 8.77
CA ASP A 157 -18.96 -1.21 8.05
C ASP A 157 -18.72 -1.02 6.55
N ALA A 158 -19.67 -1.45 5.72
CA ALA A 158 -19.59 -1.29 4.27
C ALA A 158 -19.52 0.19 3.82
N SER A 159 -19.96 1.13 4.66
CA SER A 159 -19.81 2.58 4.42
C SER A 159 -18.34 3.03 4.42
N ASP A 160 -17.46 2.30 5.10
CA ASP A 160 -16.04 2.64 5.20
C ASP A 160 -15.21 2.11 4.02
N ALA A 161 -15.81 1.31 3.12
CA ALA A 161 -15.12 0.71 1.97
C ALA A 161 -14.39 1.74 1.10
N LEU A 162 -14.90 2.97 0.98
CA LEU A 162 -14.27 4.07 0.23
C LEU A 162 -12.94 4.56 0.83
N ASN A 163 -12.67 4.21 2.09
CA ASN A 163 -11.44 4.53 2.80
C ASN A 163 -10.50 3.34 2.93
N ILE A 164 -10.81 2.20 2.29
CA ILE A 164 -9.97 1.01 2.34
C ILE A 164 -9.24 0.84 1.01
N TRP A 165 -7.92 0.61 1.10
CA TRP A 165 -7.06 0.07 0.06
C TRP A 165 -6.41 -1.23 0.57
N VAL A 166 -6.11 -2.14 -0.34
CA VAL A 166 -5.38 -3.38 -0.02
C VAL A 166 -4.09 -3.44 -0.85
N ALA A 167 -2.98 -3.81 -0.22
CA ALA A 167 -1.75 -4.16 -0.91
C ALA A 167 -1.50 -5.67 -0.77
N TYR A 168 -1.50 -6.37 -1.90
CA TYR A 168 -1.07 -7.76 -1.95
C TYR A 168 0.45 -7.84 -2.12
N GLU A 169 1.13 -8.33 -1.09
CA GLU A 169 2.58 -8.45 -1.03
C GLU A 169 2.96 -9.90 -0.70
N PRO A 170 3.07 -10.81 -1.70
CA PRO A 170 3.50 -12.18 -1.43
C PRO A 170 4.87 -12.15 -0.75
N VAL A 171 4.97 -12.64 0.48
CA VAL A 171 6.14 -12.39 1.35
C VAL A 171 7.42 -12.94 0.74
N TRP A 172 7.32 -14.09 0.08
CA TRP A 172 8.40 -14.74 -0.66
C TRP A 172 8.90 -13.97 -1.88
N SER A 173 8.15 -12.96 -2.31
CA SER A 173 8.51 -12.06 -3.42
C SER A 173 9.06 -10.73 -2.95
N ILE A 174 9.18 -10.44 -1.65
CA ILE A 174 9.64 -9.15 -1.13
C ILE A 174 11.13 -9.21 -0.76
N GLY A 175 11.80 -8.06 -0.77
CA GLY A 175 13.17 -7.93 -0.26
C GLY A 175 14.26 -8.24 -1.27
N VAL A 176 15.52 -8.24 -0.82
CA VAL A 176 16.69 -8.39 -1.71
C VAL A 176 16.76 -9.74 -2.42
N ASN A 177 16.21 -10.78 -1.80
CA ASN A 177 16.23 -12.16 -2.29
C ASN A 177 14.86 -12.62 -2.84
N GLY A 178 13.88 -11.71 -2.92
CA GLY A 178 12.54 -12.03 -3.39
C GLY A 178 12.53 -12.39 -4.88
N THR A 179 11.81 -13.44 -5.25
CA THR A 179 11.56 -13.76 -6.66
C THR A 179 10.25 -13.14 -7.09
N PRO A 180 10.20 -12.34 -8.19
CA PRO A 180 8.94 -11.78 -8.68
C PRO A 180 7.91 -12.86 -9.00
N ALA A 181 6.65 -12.65 -8.61
CA ALA A 181 5.56 -13.49 -9.07
C ALA A 181 5.32 -13.29 -10.58
N THR A 182 4.83 -14.34 -11.23
CA THR A 182 4.32 -14.21 -12.61
C THR A 182 3.05 -13.36 -12.60
N ALA A 183 2.78 -12.66 -13.70
CA ALA A 183 1.56 -11.85 -13.82
C ALA A 183 0.29 -12.68 -13.64
N GLN A 184 0.29 -13.93 -14.11
CA GLN A 184 -0.83 -14.87 -13.94
C GLN A 184 -1.05 -15.26 -12.47
N TYR A 185 0.02 -15.42 -11.70
CA TYR A 185 -0.10 -15.70 -10.27
C TYR A 185 -0.64 -14.48 -9.53
N ALA A 186 -0.12 -13.28 -9.84
CA ALA A 186 -0.61 -12.04 -9.26
C ALA A 186 -2.11 -11.86 -9.54
N GLU A 187 -2.55 -12.01 -10.80
CA GLU A 187 -3.96 -11.90 -11.17
C GLU A 187 -4.83 -12.91 -10.41
N LYS A 188 -4.45 -14.19 -10.37
CA LYS A 188 -5.21 -15.22 -9.64
C LYS A 188 -5.39 -14.86 -8.17
N MET A 189 -4.36 -14.32 -7.51
CA MET A 189 -4.46 -13.92 -6.10
C MET A 189 -5.27 -12.64 -5.94
N HIS A 190 -5.21 -11.71 -6.88
CA HIS A 190 -6.06 -10.52 -6.88
C HIS A 190 -7.53 -10.84 -7.09
N GLU A 191 -7.88 -11.81 -7.95
CA GLU A 191 -9.24 -12.32 -8.09
C GLU A 191 -9.78 -12.83 -6.75
N VAL A 192 -8.98 -13.65 -6.03
CA VAL A 192 -9.34 -14.14 -4.69
C VAL A 192 -9.55 -12.99 -3.71
N ILE A 193 -8.69 -11.97 -3.74
CA ILE A 193 -8.81 -10.79 -2.86
C ILE A 193 -10.08 -10.01 -3.20
N LYS A 194 -10.35 -9.73 -4.47
CA LYS A 194 -11.54 -9.00 -4.95
C LYS A 194 -12.83 -9.74 -4.58
N GLU A 195 -12.87 -11.05 -4.80
CA GLU A 195 -14.01 -11.89 -4.38
C GLU A 195 -14.23 -11.81 -2.86
N THR A 196 -13.15 -11.90 -2.08
CA THR A 196 -13.24 -11.82 -0.62
C THR A 196 -13.70 -10.45 -0.13
N LEU A 197 -13.25 -9.37 -0.75
CA LEU A 197 -13.72 -8.02 -0.45
C LEU A 197 -15.20 -7.86 -0.78
N ARG A 198 -15.68 -8.46 -1.88
CA ARG A 198 -17.10 -8.52 -2.21
C ARG A 198 -17.91 -9.34 -1.20
N GLU A 199 -17.38 -10.44 -0.69
CA GLU A 199 -18.03 -11.21 0.38
C GLU A 199 -18.18 -10.39 1.67
N ILE A 200 -17.17 -9.57 2.01
CA ILE A 200 -17.16 -8.78 3.25
C ILE A 200 -18.07 -7.54 3.13
N PHE A 201 -17.96 -6.81 2.02
CA PHE A 201 -18.57 -5.48 1.86
C PHE A 201 -19.73 -5.42 0.87
N GLY A 202 -20.07 -6.53 0.20
CA GLY A 202 -21.04 -6.55 -0.88
C GLY A 202 -20.52 -5.84 -2.12
N GLU A 203 -21.40 -5.16 -2.87
CA GLU A 203 -21.04 -4.48 -4.13
C GLU A 203 -19.98 -3.38 -3.94
N THR A 204 -19.95 -2.70 -2.78
CA THR A 204 -18.93 -1.66 -2.53
C THR A 204 -17.52 -2.25 -2.44
N GLY A 205 -17.39 -3.53 -2.08
CA GLY A 205 -16.11 -4.24 -2.06
C GLY A 205 -15.43 -4.33 -3.43
N GLU A 206 -16.19 -4.29 -4.53
CA GLU A 206 -15.64 -4.30 -5.89
C GLU A 206 -14.84 -3.02 -6.19
N SER A 207 -15.21 -1.91 -5.56
CA SER A 207 -14.58 -0.60 -5.73
C SER A 207 -13.31 -0.41 -4.91
N ILE A 208 -13.01 -1.30 -3.96
CA ILE A 208 -11.81 -1.23 -3.12
C ILE A 208 -10.57 -1.45 -3.99
N PRO A 209 -9.64 -0.48 -4.08
CA PRO A 209 -8.39 -0.63 -4.80
C PRO A 209 -7.51 -1.73 -4.22
N VAL A 210 -7.04 -2.63 -5.09
CA VAL A 210 -6.10 -3.68 -4.73
C VAL A 210 -4.81 -3.54 -5.53
N LEU A 211 -3.72 -3.27 -4.83
CA LEU A 211 -2.41 -3.01 -5.40
C LEU A 211 -1.55 -4.29 -5.32
N TYR A 212 -0.62 -4.43 -6.27
CA TYR A 212 0.42 -5.44 -6.21
C TYR A 212 1.73 -4.85 -5.64
N GLY A 213 2.31 -5.47 -4.61
CA GLY A 213 3.54 -5.00 -3.97
C GLY A 213 4.75 -5.94 -4.04
N GLY A 214 4.63 -7.12 -4.66
CA GLY A 214 5.69 -8.13 -4.69
C GLY A 214 6.82 -7.86 -5.69
N SER A 215 7.98 -7.35 -5.25
CA SER A 215 9.18 -7.07 -6.09
C SER A 215 8.87 -6.43 -7.44
N VAL A 216 8.01 -5.41 -7.46
CA VAL A 216 7.74 -4.63 -8.66
C VAL A 216 9.00 -3.91 -9.13
N ASN A 217 9.29 -4.05 -10.43
CA ASN A 217 10.47 -3.49 -11.08
C ASN A 217 10.15 -3.15 -12.56
N PRO A 218 11.03 -2.42 -13.27
CA PRO A 218 10.78 -2.03 -14.66
C PRO A 218 10.53 -3.21 -15.62
N GLN A 219 11.03 -4.41 -15.32
CA GLN A 219 10.88 -5.58 -16.17
C GLN A 219 9.49 -6.23 -16.06
N ASN A 220 8.81 -6.12 -14.91
CA ASN A 220 7.52 -6.76 -14.67
C ASN A 220 6.34 -5.79 -14.54
N ALA A 221 6.57 -4.50 -14.24
CA ALA A 221 5.52 -3.53 -13.95
C ALA A 221 4.44 -3.46 -15.06
N ASN A 222 4.86 -3.47 -16.32
CA ASN A 222 3.95 -3.40 -17.47
C ASN A 222 3.06 -4.64 -17.60
N GLN A 223 3.56 -5.83 -17.23
CA GLN A 223 2.76 -7.06 -17.30
C GLN A 223 1.80 -7.18 -16.11
N LEU A 224 2.15 -6.58 -14.97
CA LEU A 224 1.34 -6.59 -13.75
C LEU A 224 0.20 -5.57 -13.82
N ILE A 225 0.48 -4.33 -14.24
CA ILE A 225 -0.52 -3.25 -14.24
C ILE A 225 -1.70 -3.50 -15.18
N ILE A 226 -1.49 -4.33 -16.19
CA ILE A 226 -2.51 -4.68 -17.18
C ILE A 226 -3.44 -5.80 -16.76
N GLN A 227 -3.13 -6.49 -15.65
CA GLN A 227 -4.00 -7.56 -15.20
C GLN A 227 -5.34 -6.97 -14.73
N PRO A 228 -6.49 -7.57 -15.09
CA PRO A 228 -7.81 -6.98 -14.83
C PRO A 228 -8.05 -6.61 -13.37
N SER A 229 -7.62 -7.45 -12.44
CA SER A 229 -7.86 -7.31 -11.00
C SER A 229 -6.80 -6.47 -10.27
N VAL A 230 -5.70 -6.09 -10.95
CA VAL A 230 -4.65 -5.21 -10.41
C VAL A 230 -5.04 -3.75 -10.62
N ASP A 231 -5.25 -2.99 -9.54
CA ASP A 231 -5.60 -1.56 -9.62
C ASP A 231 -4.38 -0.64 -9.56
N GLY A 232 -3.23 -1.18 -9.18
CA GLY A 232 -2.03 -0.39 -9.01
C GLY A 232 -0.80 -1.17 -8.56
N LEU A 233 0.31 -0.45 -8.46
CA LEU A 233 1.60 -1.00 -8.07
C LEU A 233 2.12 -0.30 -6.80
N PHE A 234 2.45 -1.10 -5.79
CA PHE A 234 3.10 -0.65 -4.57
C PHE A 234 4.59 -1.01 -4.61
N VAL A 235 5.41 -0.06 -5.01
CA VAL A 235 6.77 -0.31 -5.47
C VAL A 235 7.77 -0.03 -4.34
N GLY A 236 8.60 -1.02 -4.02
CA GLY A 236 9.71 -0.86 -3.07
C GLY A 236 10.95 -0.21 -3.71
N ARG A 237 12.07 -0.94 -3.71
CA ARG A 237 13.41 -0.45 -4.12
C ARG A 237 13.44 0.32 -5.44
N SER A 238 12.70 -0.13 -6.45
CA SER A 238 12.68 0.52 -7.77
C SER A 238 12.05 1.92 -7.76
N ALA A 239 11.38 2.31 -6.67
CA ALA A 239 10.78 3.62 -6.51
C ALA A 239 11.54 4.56 -5.57
N TRP A 240 12.62 4.12 -4.90
CA TRP A 240 13.38 4.94 -3.94
C TRP A 240 14.26 6.02 -4.58
N GLN A 241 14.37 6.01 -5.91
CA GLN A 241 14.94 7.08 -6.72
C GLN A 241 13.83 7.69 -7.58
N ALA A 242 13.61 9.00 -7.48
CA ALA A 242 12.45 9.67 -8.08
C ALA A 242 12.39 9.47 -9.60
N GLN A 243 13.55 9.60 -10.29
CA GLN A 243 13.65 9.34 -11.72
C GLN A 243 13.31 7.89 -12.10
N ALA A 244 13.70 6.90 -11.29
CA ALA A 244 13.38 5.51 -11.57
C ALA A 244 11.88 5.24 -11.39
N PHE A 245 11.27 5.83 -10.35
CA PHE A 245 9.85 5.66 -10.10
C PHE A 245 9.00 6.30 -11.20
N GLU A 246 9.34 7.53 -11.60
CA GLU A 246 8.63 8.22 -12.68
C GLU A 246 8.67 7.44 -13.99
N LYS A 247 9.84 6.92 -14.41
CA LYS A 247 9.94 6.06 -15.60
C LYS A 247 9.03 4.85 -15.51
N LEU A 248 8.97 4.21 -14.34
CA LEU A 248 8.09 3.07 -14.10
C LEU A 248 6.62 3.46 -14.23
N ILE A 249 6.20 4.57 -13.60
CA ILE A 249 4.83 5.10 -13.67
C ILE A 249 4.44 5.38 -15.13
N ARG A 250 5.28 6.09 -15.88
CA ARG A 250 4.98 6.46 -17.27
C ARG A 250 4.86 5.24 -18.17
N ASN A 251 5.80 4.29 -18.07
CA ASN A 251 5.77 3.07 -18.88
C ASN A 251 4.54 2.23 -18.57
N ALA A 252 4.25 1.99 -17.28
CA ALA A 252 3.10 1.20 -16.85
C ALA A 252 1.79 1.86 -17.31
N LYS A 253 1.67 3.18 -17.11
CA LYS A 253 0.51 3.95 -17.56
C LYS A 253 0.33 3.92 -19.08
N TYR A 254 1.41 4.10 -19.85
CA TYR A 254 1.36 4.05 -21.30
C TYR A 254 0.88 2.68 -21.80
N VAL A 255 1.42 1.59 -21.25
CA VAL A 255 1.00 0.24 -21.63
C VAL A 255 -0.47 0.00 -21.28
N TYR A 256 -0.92 0.41 -20.09
CA TYR A 256 -2.32 0.28 -19.68
C TYR A 256 -3.30 1.06 -20.59
N GLU A 257 -2.94 2.27 -21.02
CA GLU A 257 -3.81 3.08 -21.88
C GLU A 257 -3.86 2.61 -23.35
N ASN A 258 -2.95 1.74 -23.78
CA ASN A 258 -2.82 1.27 -25.17
C ASN A 258 -3.09 -0.24 -25.32
N GLN A 259 -3.88 -0.81 -24.41
CA GLN A 259 -4.36 -2.19 -24.49
C GLN A 259 -5.59 -2.35 -25.39
#